data_AF-A0A6H9LLJ0-F1
#
_entry.id   AF-A0A6H9LLJ0-F1
#
_cell.length_a   1.000
_cell.length_b   1.000
_cell.length_c   1.000
_cell.angle_alpha   90.00
_cell.angle_beta   90.00
_cell.angle_gamma   90.00
#
_symmetry.space_group_name_H-M   'P 1'
#
loop_
_entity.id
_entity.type
_entity.pdbx_description
1 polymer ?
#
loop_
_entity_poly.entity_id
_entity_poly.type
_entity_poly.pdbx_seq_one_letter_code
_entity_poly.pdbx_strand_id
1 'polypeptide(L)'
;MINALFYLYFYWQFGFSANFFVFAALSSALLAIFFIDFDHQIIPDKITLPGIIIGLSVSLLPDGIGIIESLIGFLVGGGSLYLVAILGDFLFKKDSMGGGDIKMAAMLGAFLGWQKVLLIFIS
;
A
#
# COMPACT_ATOMS: atom_id res chain seq x y z
N MET A 1 15.45 7.60 -12.88
CA MET A 1 15.19 9.06 -12.74
C MET A 1 13.97 9.34 -11.87
N ILE A 2 12.83 8.68 -12.08
CA ILE A 2 11.58 8.96 -11.33
C ILE A 2 11.74 8.78 -9.81
N ASN A 3 12.42 7.72 -9.36
CA ASN A 3 12.63 7.48 -7.91
C ASN A 3 13.38 8.63 -7.21
N ALA A 4 14.34 9.25 -7.89
CA ALA A 4 15.10 10.38 -7.34
C ALA A 4 14.22 11.63 -7.14
N LEU A 5 13.22 11.83 -8.00
CA LEU A 5 12.26 12.93 -7.85
C LEU A 5 11.36 12.73 -6.62
N PHE A 6 10.90 11.49 -6.39
CA PHE A 6 10.15 11.18 -5.16
C PHE A 6 10.99 11.40 -3.90
N TYR A 7 12.26 11.03 -3.94
CA TYR A 7 13.16 11.22 -2.79
C TYR A 7 13.37 12.71 -2.51
N LEU A 8 13.58 13.54 -3.53
CA LEU A 8 13.66 14.99 -3.37
C LEU A 8 12.37 15.58 -2.79
N TYR A 9 11.21 15.14 -3.28
CA TYR A 9 9.92 15.57 -2.77
C TYR A 9 9.73 15.23 -1.29
N PHE A 10 10.00 13.98 -0.89
CA PHE A 10 9.88 13.57 0.50
C PHE A 10 10.91 14.24 1.40
N TYR A 11 12.13 14.47 0.90
CA TYR A 11 13.14 15.22 1.64
C TYR A 11 12.69 16.66 1.89
N TRP A 12 12.05 17.31 0.91
CA TRP A 12 11.53 18.66 1.07
C TRP A 12 10.35 18.72 2.05
N GLN A 13 9.49 17.69 2.08
CA GLN A 13 8.32 17.64 2.95
C GLN A 13 8.66 17.26 4.40
N PHE A 14 9.56 16.29 4.60
CA PHE A 14 9.79 15.66 5.91
C PHE A 14 11.19 15.92 6.47
N GLY A 15 12.11 16.49 5.69
CA GLY A 15 13.51 16.67 6.07
C GLY A 15 14.22 15.34 6.37
N PHE A 16 15.23 15.39 7.24
CA PHE A 16 15.96 14.20 7.70
C PHE A 16 15.25 13.55 8.89
N SER A 17 14.12 12.88 8.64
CA SER A 17 13.28 12.22 9.65
C SER A 17 13.04 10.74 9.32
N ALA A 18 12.52 9.97 10.28
CA ALA A 18 12.16 8.57 10.06
C ALA A 18 11.10 8.43 8.94
N ASN A 19 10.15 9.37 8.89
CA ASN A 19 9.09 9.40 7.87
C ASN A 19 9.65 9.55 6.44
N PHE A 20 10.74 10.31 6.25
CA PHE A 20 11.41 10.39 4.95
C PHE A 20 11.83 9.00 4.46
N PHE A 21 12.53 8.22 5.29
CA PHE A 21 13.01 6.90 4.91
C PHE A 21 11.86 5.93 4.62
N VAL A 22 10.79 5.99 5.42
CA VAL A 22 9.58 5.17 5.23
C VAL A 22 8.92 5.46 3.88
N PHE A 23 8.61 6.73 3.58
CA PHE A 23 7.93 7.10 2.33
C PHE A 23 8.84 6.94 1.10
N ALA A 24 10.15 7.16 1.25
CA ALA A 24 11.13 6.88 0.20
C ALA A 24 11.21 5.37 -0.13
N ALA A 25 11.24 4.51 0.90
CA ALA A 25 11.21 3.06 0.71
C ALA A 25 9.88 2.59 0.10
N LEU A 26 8.75 3.12 0.60
CA LEU A 26 7.41 2.80 0.09
C LEU A 26 7.26 3.21 -1.38
N SER A 27 7.67 4.42 -1.75
CA SER A 27 7.60 4.88 -3.14
C SER A 27 8.50 4.08 -4.07
N SER A 28 9.68 3.66 -3.61
CA SER A 28 10.54 2.75 -4.36
C SER A 28 9.88 1.40 -4.58
N ALA A 29 9.24 0.84 -3.55
CA ALA A 29 8.52 -0.43 -3.64
C ALA A 29 7.33 -0.32 -4.60
N LEU A 30 6.55 0.76 -4.53
CA LEU A 30 5.42 1.00 -5.45
C LEU A 30 5.88 1.21 -6.89
N LEU A 31 6.98 1.93 -7.11
CA LEU A 31 7.57 2.06 -8.44
C LEU A 31 8.03 0.70 -8.98
N ALA A 32 8.66 -0.13 -8.15
CA ALA A 32 9.07 -1.48 -8.55
C ALA A 32 7.86 -2.34 -8.90
N ILE A 33 6.79 -2.31 -8.07
CA ILE A 33 5.53 -3.02 -8.35
C ILE A 33 4.93 -2.51 -9.67
N PHE A 34 4.88 -1.19 -9.89
CA PHE A 34 4.34 -0.60 -11.12
C PHE A 34 5.07 -1.07 -12.37
N PHE A 35 6.40 -1.08 -12.38
CA PHE A 35 7.15 -1.57 -13.55
C PHE A 35 6.97 -3.07 -13.76
N ILE A 36 6.98 -3.87 -12.68
CA ILE A 36 6.75 -5.32 -12.78
C ILE A 36 5.34 -5.62 -13.29
N ASP A 37 4.33 -4.88 -12.81
CA ASP A 37 2.96 -5.02 -13.26
C ASP A 37 2.80 -4.56 -14.72
N PHE A 38 3.47 -3.47 -15.13
CA PHE A 38 3.46 -3.03 -16.52
C PHE A 38 4.06 -4.06 -17.48
N ASP A 39 5.17 -4.70 -17.08
CA ASP A 39 5.90 -5.65 -17.92
C ASP A 39 5.32 -7.08 -17.87
N HIS A 40 4.80 -7.49 -16.72
CA HIS A 40 4.41 -8.88 -16.44
C HIS A 40 2.95 -9.06 -15.98
N GLN A 41 2.21 -7.98 -15.73
CA GLN A 41 0.81 -8.00 -15.26
C GLN A 41 0.62 -8.80 -13.96
N ILE A 42 1.63 -8.77 -13.09
CA ILE A 42 1.64 -9.49 -11.82
C ILE A 42 2.16 -8.56 -10.73
N ILE A 43 1.44 -8.51 -9.61
CA ILE A 43 1.91 -7.85 -8.39
C ILE A 43 2.69 -8.87 -7.55
N PRO A 44 4.00 -8.66 -7.32
CA PRO A 44 4.86 -9.64 -6.67
C PRO A 44 4.65 -9.71 -5.15
N ASP A 45 4.24 -10.88 -4.66
CA ASP A 45 4.13 -11.20 -3.23
C ASP A 45 5.43 -10.94 -2.44
N LYS A 46 6.58 -11.08 -3.11
CA LYS A 46 7.90 -10.82 -2.53
C LYS A 46 8.11 -9.35 -2.13
N ILE A 47 7.31 -8.42 -2.66
CA ILE A 47 7.34 -7.00 -2.30
C ILE A 47 6.17 -6.66 -1.37
N THR A 48 4.96 -7.14 -1.70
CA THR A 48 3.75 -6.76 -0.96
C THR A 48 3.67 -7.34 0.44
N LEU A 49 4.03 -8.62 0.64
CA LEU A 49 3.97 -9.26 1.96
C LEU A 49 4.98 -8.64 2.94
N PRO A 50 6.28 -8.49 2.60
CA PRO A 50 7.20 -7.76 3.47
C PRO A 50 6.77 -6.31 3.68
N GLY A 51 6.19 -5.67 2.65
CA GLY A 51 5.64 -4.32 2.73
C GLY A 51 4.58 -4.19 3.82
N ILE A 52 3.61 -5.10 3.90
CA ILE A 52 2.58 -5.10 4.98
C ILE A 52 3.24 -5.16 6.36
N ILE A 53 4.20 -6.07 6.55
CA ILE A 53 4.91 -6.24 7.83
C ILE A 53 5.68 -4.97 8.19
N ILE A 54 6.37 -4.36 7.23
CA ILE A 54 7.10 -3.11 7.44
C ILE A 54 6.12 -1.97 7.78
N GLY A 55 5.00 -1.85 7.08
CA GLY A 55 3.99 -0.81 7.34
C GLY A 55 3.43 -0.90 8.75
N LEU A 56 3.08 -2.12 9.19
CA LEU A 56 2.64 -2.38 10.56
C LEU A 56 3.75 -2.10 11.57
N SER A 57 4.99 -2.48 11.28
CA SER A 57 6.13 -2.25 12.20
C SER A 57 6.46 -0.77 12.35
N VAL A 58 6.42 -0.01 11.25
CA VAL A 58 6.65 1.44 11.21
C VAL A 58 5.56 2.19 11.97
N SER A 59 4.33 1.67 12.00
CA SER A 59 3.24 2.27 12.77
C SER A 59 3.47 2.29 14.29
N LEU A 60 4.41 1.48 14.79
CA LEU A 60 4.84 1.46 16.20
C LEU A 60 5.88 2.53 16.54
N LEU A 61 6.44 3.21 15.54
CA LEU A 61 7.37 4.31 15.78
C LEU A 61 6.64 5.51 16.40
N PRO A 62 7.32 6.34 17.21
CA PRO A 62 6.72 7.51 17.85
C PRO A 62 6.06 8.50 16.88
N ASP A 63 6.59 8.61 15.66
CA ASP A 63 6.07 9.48 14.59
C ASP A 63 5.16 8.74 13.59
N GLY A 64 4.83 7.48 13.88
CA GLY A 64 3.97 6.64 13.05
C GLY A 64 2.48 6.95 13.23
N ILE A 65 1.65 6.40 12.36
CA ILE A 65 0.18 6.57 12.42
C ILE A 65 -0.47 5.85 13.61
N GLY A 66 0.27 5.00 14.32
CA GLY A 66 -0.25 4.14 15.38
C GLY A 66 -0.74 2.79 14.88
N ILE A 67 -0.56 1.75 15.70
CA ILE A 67 -0.86 0.36 15.32
C ILE A 67 -2.34 0.11 15.02
N ILE A 68 -3.24 0.81 15.72
CA ILE A 68 -4.69 0.68 15.52
C ILE A 68 -5.07 1.23 14.15
N GLU A 69 -4.60 2.44 13.81
CA GLU A 69 -4.86 3.08 12.52
C GLU A 69 -4.27 2.28 11.35
N SER A 70 -3.07 1.71 11.56
CA SER A 70 -2.42 0.85 10.58
C SER A 70 -3.16 -0.47 10.37
N LEU A 71 -3.64 -1.12 11.44
CA LEU A 71 -4.44 -2.34 11.36
C LEU A 71 -5.79 -2.10 10.69
N ILE A 72 -6.48 -1.01 11.05
CA ILE A 72 -7.74 -0.62 10.40
C ILE A 72 -7.46 -0.30 8.94
N GLY A 73 -6.38 0.41 8.62
CA GLY A 73 -5.98 0.69 7.25
C GLY A 73 -5.72 -0.59 6.44
N PHE A 74 -4.97 -1.54 6.99
CA PHE A 74 -4.75 -2.86 6.39
C PHE A 74 -6.07 -3.60 6.13
N LEU A 75 -6.97 -3.65 7.12
CA LEU A 75 -8.26 -4.32 7.03
C LEU A 75 -9.22 -3.62 6.06
N VAL A 76 -9.26 -2.30 6.04
CA VAL A 76 -10.13 -1.53 5.14
C VAL A 76 -9.59 -1.57 3.72
N GLY A 77 -8.28 -1.39 3.53
CA GLY A 77 -7.62 -1.46 2.23
C GLY A 77 -7.74 -2.84 1.60
N GLY A 78 -7.28 -3.88 2.29
CA GLY A 78 -7.38 -5.26 1.80
C GLY A 78 -8.81 -5.78 1.79
N GLY A 79 -9.57 -5.54 2.87
CA GLY A 79 -10.92 -6.05 3.03
C GLY A 79 -11.93 -5.44 2.07
N SER A 80 -11.81 -4.16 1.71
CA SER A 80 -12.70 -3.56 0.71
C SER A 80 -12.56 -4.22 -0.66
N LEU A 81 -11.34 -4.39 -1.16
CA LEU A 81 -11.11 -5.07 -2.44
C LEU A 81 -11.40 -6.56 -2.37
N TYR A 82 -11.15 -7.20 -1.23
CA TYR A 82 -11.53 -8.59 -1.00
C TYR A 82 -13.06 -8.79 -1.04
N LEU A 83 -13.83 -7.87 -0.46
CA LEU A 83 -15.30 -7.89 -0.54
C LEU A 83 -15.79 -7.70 -1.97
N VAL A 84 -15.19 -6.77 -2.72
CA VAL A 84 -15.50 -6.57 -4.14
C VAL A 84 -15.16 -7.82 -4.94
N ALA A 85 -14.03 -8.47 -4.66
CA ALA A 85 -13.62 -9.71 -5.30
C ALA A 85 -14.66 -10.82 -5.06
N ILE A 86 -15.04 -11.09 -3.81
CA ILE A 86 -16.04 -12.13 -3.49
C ILE A 86 -17.38 -11.85 -4.17
N LEU A 87 -17.85 -10.59 -4.12
CA LEU A 87 -19.12 -10.22 -4.76
C LEU A 87 -19.04 -10.36 -6.28
N GLY A 88 -17.91 -9.97 -6.89
CA GLY A 88 -17.63 -10.15 -8.31
C GLY A 88 -17.59 -11.63 -8.69
N ASP A 89 -16.87 -12.45 -7.93
CA ASP A 89 -16.76 -13.90 -8.16
C ASP A 89 -18.13 -14.58 -8.08
N PHE A 90 -18.96 -14.16 -7.11
CA PHE A 90 -20.31 -14.67 -6.95
C PHE A 90 -21.24 -14.27 -8.11
N LEU A 91 -21.17 -13.01 -8.54
CA LEU A 91 -22.03 -12.47 -9.61
C LEU A 91 -21.61 -12.94 -11.02
N PHE A 92 -20.31 -12.96 -11.29
CA PHE A 92 -19.75 -13.27 -12.61
C PHE A 92 -19.31 -14.74 -12.76
N LYS A 93 -19.34 -15.54 -11.68
CA LYS A 93 -18.91 -16.94 -11.62
C LYS A 93 -17.51 -17.18 -12.21
N LYS A 94 -16.65 -16.17 -12.09
CA LYS A 94 -15.30 -16.10 -12.62
C LYS A 94 -14.48 -15.31 -11.62
N ASP A 95 -13.19 -15.66 -11.47
CA ASP A 95 -12.23 -14.86 -10.72
C ASP A 95 -12.21 -13.42 -11.29
N SER A 96 -12.82 -12.51 -10.54
CA SER A 96 -13.12 -11.14 -10.93
C SER A 96 -11.98 -10.19 -10.59
N MET A 97 -11.12 -10.54 -9.62
CA MET A 97 -10.07 -9.65 -9.13
C MET A 97 -8.80 -10.41 -8.74
N GLY A 98 -7.64 -9.86 -9.10
CA GLY A 98 -6.35 -10.45 -8.80
C GLY A 98 -6.01 -10.36 -7.32
N GLY A 99 -5.60 -11.47 -6.71
CA GLY A 99 -5.17 -11.48 -5.30
C GLY A 99 -3.97 -10.57 -5.01
N GLY A 100 -3.22 -10.17 -6.04
CA GLY A 100 -2.14 -9.19 -5.95
C GLY A 100 -2.64 -7.78 -5.58
N ASP A 101 -3.74 -7.33 -6.21
CA ASP A 101 -4.33 -6.00 -5.98
C ASP A 101 -4.81 -5.85 -4.53
N ILE A 102 -5.44 -6.91 -4.02
CA ILE A 102 -5.92 -6.99 -2.64
C ILE A 102 -4.75 -6.82 -1.66
N LYS A 103 -3.64 -7.53 -1.89
CA LYS A 103 -2.44 -7.43 -1.04
C LYS A 103 -1.77 -6.06 -1.14
N MET A 104 -1.74 -5.46 -2.33
CA MET A 104 -1.19 -4.11 -2.52
C MET A 104 -2.04 -3.07 -1.76
N ALA A 105 -3.36 -3.17 -1.82
CA ALA A 105 -4.25 -2.29 -1.07
C ALA A 105 -4.11 -2.49 0.44
N ALA A 106 -3.95 -3.74 0.90
CA ALA A 106 -3.65 -4.02 2.31
C ALA A 106 -2.31 -3.41 2.74
N MET A 107 -1.27 -3.51 1.91
CA MET A 107 0.03 -2.88 2.14
C MET A 107 -0.10 -1.36 2.25
N LEU A 108 -0.72 -0.72 1.26
CA LEU A 108 -0.93 0.73 1.27
C LEU A 108 -1.75 1.18 2.48
N GLY A 109 -2.79 0.42 2.84
CA GLY A 109 -3.58 0.66 4.04
C GLY A 109 -2.76 0.59 5.32
N ALA A 110 -1.83 -0.36 5.43
CA ALA A 110 -0.93 -0.46 6.58
C ALA A 110 -0.02 0.77 6.73
N PHE A 111 0.47 1.36 5.62
CA PHE A 111 1.34 2.54 5.68
C PHE A 111 0.58 3.87 5.83
N LEU A 112 -0.59 3.99 5.19
CA LEU A 112 -1.30 5.27 5.06
C LEU A 112 -2.46 5.43 6.05
N GLY A 113 -2.91 4.33 6.66
CA GLY A 113 -4.10 4.30 7.50
C GLY A 113 -5.41 4.34 6.68
N TRP A 114 -6.54 4.08 7.33
CA TRP A 114 -7.85 3.97 6.67
C TRP A 114 -8.37 5.31 6.14
N GLN A 115 -8.01 6.43 6.77
CA GLN A 115 -8.48 7.77 6.38
C GLN A 115 -8.07 8.13 4.96
N LYS A 116 -6.82 7.82 4.58
CA LYS A 116 -6.31 8.10 3.22
C LYS A 116 -6.81 7.10 2.20
N VAL A 117 -7.07 5.85 2.60
CA VAL A 117 -7.68 4.83 1.73
C VAL A 117 -9.11 5.22 1.34
N LEU A 118 -9.94 5.65 2.31
CA LEU A 118 -11.31 6.10 2.00
C LEU A 118 -11.32 7.35 1.12
N LEU A 119 -10.36 8.24 1.28
CA LEU A 119 -10.25 9.43 0.45
C LEU A 119 -10.06 9.04 -1.02
N ILE A 120 -9.21 8.05 -1.33
CA ILE A 120 -9.02 7.52 -2.70
C ILE A 120 -10.32 6.94 -3.30
N PHE A 121 -11.21 6.36 -2.49
CA PHE A 121 -12.47 5.78 -2.98
C PHE A 121 -13.61 6.80 -3.13
N ILE A 122 -13.54 7.94 -2.45
CA ILE A 122 -14.61 8.95 -2.39
C ILE A 122 -14.28 10.18 -3.25
N SER A 123 -13.00 10.49 -3.50
CA SER A 123 -12.54 11.65 -4.28
C SER A 123 -12.44 11.38 -5.77
#